data_AF-I4AEH0-F1
#
_entry.id   AF-I4AEH0-F1
#
_cell.length_a   1.000
_cell.length_b   1.000
_cell.length_c   1.000
_cell.angle_alpha   90.00
_cell.angle_beta   90.00
_cell.angle_gamma   90.00
#
_symmetry.space_group_name_H-M   'P 1'
#
loop_
_entity.id
_entity.type
_entity.pdbx_description
1 polymer ?
#
loop_
_entity_poly.entity_id
_entity_poly.type
_entity_poly.pdbx_seq_one_letter_code
_entity_poly.pdbx_strand_id
1 'polypeptide(L)'
;MIQEEADVESKIKYITNGGEVMLWLFLGIIIGLGLGVVLTQIRAGRLNVKWYQWVLAVISVAMMLLTIQNYIGLKMEIESSAANFVLLAMGLPAVVLAGLIWIIPMISKGRKSASGGQNAST
;
A
#
# COMPACT_ATOMS: atom_id res chain seq x y z
N MET A 1 24.65 18.45 -34.48
CA MET A 1 23.24 18.85 -34.21
C MET A 1 22.34 17.62 -34.11
N ILE A 2 22.00 16.92 -35.20
CA ILE A 2 21.07 15.75 -35.16
C ILE A 2 21.59 14.60 -34.27
N GLN A 3 22.90 14.36 -34.28
CA GLN A 3 23.54 13.27 -33.52
C GLN A 3 23.66 13.56 -32.02
N GLU A 4 23.63 14.84 -31.64
CA GLU A 4 23.69 15.30 -30.25
C GLU A 4 22.31 15.19 -29.59
N GLU A 5 21.24 15.51 -30.32
CA GLU A 5 19.87 15.34 -29.82
C GLU A 5 19.51 13.86 -29.62
N ALA A 6 19.93 12.97 -30.52
CA ALA A 6 19.71 11.53 -30.39
C ALA A 6 20.40 10.93 -29.14
N ASP A 7 21.59 11.43 -28.79
CA ASP A 7 22.30 10.99 -27.57
C ASP A 7 21.58 11.45 -26.31
N VAL A 8 21.10 12.70 -26.28
CA VAL A 8 20.34 13.28 -25.16
C VAL A 8 19.01 12.55 -24.95
N GLU A 9 18.24 12.29 -26.02
CA GLU A 9 16.99 11.53 -25.92
C GLU A 9 17.21 10.11 -25.39
N SER A 10 18.28 9.45 -25.83
CA SER A 10 18.61 8.12 -25.33
C SER A 10 18.89 8.16 -23.83
N LYS A 11 19.70 9.12 -23.36
CA LYS A 11 20.04 9.28 -21.94
C LYS A 11 18.81 9.56 -21.09
N ILE A 12 17.92 10.44 -21.54
CA ILE A 12 16.65 10.72 -20.85
C ILE A 12 15.80 9.46 -20.74
N LYS A 13 15.68 8.70 -21.84
CA LYS A 13 14.93 7.44 -21.85
C LYS A 13 15.54 6.39 -20.91
N TYR A 14 16.86 6.29 -20.81
CA TYR A 14 17.53 5.37 -19.87
C TYR A 14 17.33 5.78 -18.41
N ILE A 15 17.37 7.08 -18.10
CA ILE A 15 17.18 7.60 -16.74
C ILE A 15 15.73 7.41 -16.28
N THR A 16 14.75 7.74 -17.12
CA THR A 16 13.33 7.57 -16.80
C THR A 16 12.96 6.10 -16.62
N ASN A 17 13.31 5.23 -17.57
CA ASN A 17 13.01 3.80 -17.46
C ASN A 17 13.77 3.15 -16.30
N GLY A 18 15.03 3.54 -16.06
CA GLY A 18 15.82 3.05 -14.93
C GLY A 18 15.17 3.40 -13.58
N GLY A 19 14.71 4.64 -13.41
CA GLY A 19 14.03 5.08 -12.19
C GLY A 19 12.72 4.34 -11.93
N GLU A 20 11.92 4.08 -12.97
CA GLU A 20 10.66 3.33 -12.85
C GLU A 20 10.90 1.87 -12.46
N VAL A 21 11.85 1.19 -13.11
CA VAL A 21 12.17 -0.21 -12.81
C VAL A 21 12.65 -0.37 -11.36
N MET A 22 13.48 0.56 -10.87
CA MET A 22 13.93 0.55 -9.49
C MET A 22 12.76 0.73 -8.51
N LEU A 23 11.82 1.62 -8.81
CA LEU A 23 10.63 1.86 -7.97
C LEU A 23 9.76 0.60 -7.85
N TRP A 24 9.48 -0.09 -8.98
CA TRP A 24 8.72 -1.34 -8.98
C TRP A 24 9.37 -2.44 -8.15
N LEU A 25 10.71 -2.54 -8.19
CA LEU A 25 11.46 -3.49 -7.36
C LEU A 25 11.32 -3.19 -5.87
N PHE A 26 11.49 -1.93 -5.46
CA PHE A 26 11.31 -1.53 -4.06
C PHE A 26 9.88 -1.79 -3.57
N LEU A 27 8.88 -1.49 -4.42
CA LEU A 27 7.47 -1.71 -4.11
C LEU A 27 7.17 -3.20 -3.90
N GLY A 28 7.72 -4.06 -4.76
CA GLY A 28 7.62 -5.52 -4.63
C GLY A 28 8.23 -6.04 -3.33
N ILE A 29 9.40 -5.53 -2.94
CA ILE A 29 10.07 -5.91 -1.68
C ILE A 29 9.23 -5.48 -0.48
N ILE A 30 8.71 -4.25 -0.47
CA ILE A 30 7.89 -3.73 0.63
C ILE A 30 6.61 -4.57 0.80
N ILE A 31 5.93 -4.89 -0.31
CA ILE A 31 4.73 -5.73 -0.30
C ILE A 31 5.07 -7.15 0.18
N GLY A 32 6.16 -7.73 -0.32
CA GLY A 32 6.62 -9.06 0.07
C GLY A 32 6.95 -9.16 1.56
N LEU A 33 7.68 -8.17 2.11
CA LEU A 33 7.97 -8.09 3.54
C LEU A 33 6.70 -7.92 4.37
N GLY A 34 5.78 -7.04 3.94
CA GLY A 34 4.49 -6.85 4.58
C GLY A 34 3.67 -8.13 4.66
N LEU A 35 3.54 -8.84 3.54
CA LEU A 35 2.87 -10.14 3.48
C LEU A 35 3.56 -11.18 4.37
N GLY A 36 4.89 -11.22 4.38
CA GLY A 36 5.66 -12.13 5.25
C GLY A 36 5.37 -11.93 6.74
N VAL A 37 5.32 -10.67 7.20
CA VAL A 37 4.95 -10.34 8.58
C VAL A 37 3.51 -10.77 8.89
N VAL A 38 2.56 -10.51 7.99
CA VAL A 38 1.16 -10.91 8.19
C VAL A 38 1.03 -12.43 8.27
N LEU A 39 1.66 -13.17 7.35
CA LEU A 39 1.60 -14.63 7.29
C LEU A 39 2.22 -15.30 8.52
N THR A 40 3.36 -14.78 9.01
CA THR A 40 3.99 -15.30 10.24
C THR A 40 3.11 -15.10 11.47
N GLN A 41 2.43 -13.96 11.58
CA GLN A 41 1.50 -13.67 12.68
C GLN A 41 0.22 -14.52 12.63
N ILE A 42 -0.27 -14.84 11.42
CA ILE A 42 -1.38 -15.79 11.24
C ILE A 42 -0.95 -17.19 11.65
N ARG A 43 0.22 -17.65 11.20
CA ARG A 43 0.74 -18.99 11.54
C ARG A 43 1.01 -19.14 13.03
N ALA A 44 1.40 -18.06 13.71
CA ALA A 44 1.55 -18.02 15.16
C ALA A 44 0.21 -18.04 15.92
N GLY A 45 -0.94 -18.09 15.24
CA GLY A 45 -2.28 -18.03 15.85
C GLY A 45 -2.62 -16.67 16.47
N ARG A 46 -1.75 -15.67 16.28
CA ARG A 46 -1.90 -14.33 16.88
C ARG A 46 -2.88 -13.48 16.11
N LEU A 47 -3.09 -13.75 14.82
CA LEU A 47 -4.07 -13.04 13.99
C LEU A 47 -5.11 -14.02 13.44
N ASN A 48 -6.37 -13.77 13.78
CA ASN A 48 -7.51 -14.43 13.15
C ASN A 48 -8.07 -13.50 12.09
N VAL A 49 -7.67 -13.74 10.83
CA VAL A 49 -8.03 -12.91 9.69
C VAL A 49 -9.28 -13.49 9.04
N LYS A 50 -10.34 -12.69 8.98
CA LYS A 50 -11.60 -13.08 8.32
C LYS A 50 -11.47 -12.96 6.81
N TRP A 51 -12.27 -13.74 6.08
CA TRP A 51 -12.24 -13.77 4.61
C TRP A 51 -12.37 -12.38 3.95
N TYR A 52 -13.24 -11.51 4.48
CA TYR A 52 -13.43 -10.15 3.94
C TYR A 52 -12.22 -9.24 4.17
N GLN A 53 -11.39 -9.50 5.17
CA GLN A 53 -10.22 -8.68 5.46
C GLN A 53 -9.13 -8.86 4.41
N TRP A 54 -9.00 -10.07 3.85
CA TRP A 54 -8.11 -10.33 2.73
C TRP A 54 -8.58 -9.60 1.46
N VAL A 55 -9.88 -9.63 1.17
CA VAL A 55 -10.46 -8.91 0.02
C VAL A 55 -10.21 -7.41 0.16
N LEU A 56 -10.50 -6.83 1.33
CA LEU A 56 -10.24 -5.41 1.59
C LEU A 56 -8.75 -5.05 1.54
N ALA A 57 -7.86 -5.94 2.00
CA ALA A 57 -6.42 -5.72 1.95
C ALA A 57 -5.92 -5.67 0.50
N VAL A 58 -6.38 -6.60 -0.35
CA VAL A 58 -6.04 -6.59 -1.78
C VAL A 58 -6.58 -5.34 -2.47
N ILE A 59 -7.82 -4.93 -2.19
CA ILE A 59 -8.42 -3.72 -2.76
C ILE A 59 -7.63 -2.47 -2.34
N SER A 60 -7.26 -2.37 -1.06
CA SER A 60 -6.47 -1.26 -0.54
C SER A 60 -5.09 -1.18 -1.20
N VAL A 61 -4.39 -2.32 -1.35
CA VAL A 61 -3.09 -2.38 -2.05
C VAL A 61 -3.25 -2.00 -3.52
N ALA A 62 -4.25 -2.53 -4.21
CA ALA A 62 -4.51 -2.21 -5.62
C ALA A 62 -4.80 -0.71 -5.82
N MET A 63 -5.62 -0.09 -4.97
CA MET A 63 -5.87 1.35 -5.02
C MET A 63 -4.60 2.17 -4.74
N MET A 64 -3.75 1.73 -3.81
CA MET A 64 -2.49 2.40 -3.51
C MET A 64 -1.54 2.34 -4.72
N LEU A 65 -1.41 1.17 -5.35
CA LEU A 65 -0.61 1.00 -6.57
C LEU A 65 -1.09 1.88 -7.71
N LEU A 66 -2.41 1.91 -7.93
CA LEU A 66 -3.03 2.76 -8.94
C LEU A 66 -2.79 4.24 -8.66
N THR A 67 -2.84 4.66 -7.40
CA THR A 67 -2.56 6.05 -7.00
C THR A 67 -1.11 6.42 -7.29
N ILE A 68 -0.16 5.54 -6.94
CA ILE A 68 1.27 5.76 -7.18
C ILE A 68 1.55 5.87 -8.68
N GLN A 69 1.00 4.96 -9.49
CA GLN A 69 1.19 4.97 -10.94
C GLN A 69 0.63 6.26 -11.57
N ASN A 70 -0.59 6.67 -11.17
CA ASN A 70 -1.19 7.92 -11.66
C ASN A 70 -0.45 9.17 -11.18
N TYR A 71 0.07 9.15 -9.95
CA TYR A 71 0.84 10.28 -9.41
C TYR A 71 2.13 10.52 -10.20
N ILE A 72 2.86 9.44 -10.51
CA ILE A 72 4.09 9.52 -11.30
C ILE A 72 3.79 9.99 -12.73
N GLY A 73 2.75 9.43 -13.37
CA GLY A 73 2.35 9.85 -14.71
C GLY A 73 1.95 11.34 -14.78
N LEU A 74 1.14 11.80 -13.84
CA LEU A 74 0.73 13.21 -13.77
C LEU A 74 1.93 14.14 -13.51
N LYS A 75 2.85 13.76 -12.61
CA LYS A 75 4.07 14.55 -12.35
C LYS A 75 4.92 14.79 -13.59
N MET A 76 4.92 13.87 -14.55
CA MET A 76 5.74 13.99 -15.76
C MET A 76 5.07 14.81 -16.87
N GLU A 77 3.74 14.84 -16.95
CA GLU A 77 3.03 15.36 -18.13
C GLU A 77 2.05 16.52 -17.86
N ILE A 78 1.53 16.69 -16.63
CA ILE A 78 0.43 17.63 -16.35
C ILE A 78 0.66 18.30 -14.99
N GLU A 79 0.70 19.64 -14.97
CA GLU A 79 0.76 20.52 -13.78
C GLU A 79 0.80 19.80 -12.42
N SER A 80 1.91 19.95 -11.67
CA SER A 80 2.16 19.27 -10.39
C SER A 80 1.06 19.43 -9.32
N SER A 81 0.09 20.34 -9.54
CA SER A 81 -1.10 20.49 -8.72
C SER A 81 -2.08 19.31 -8.88
N ALA A 82 -2.28 18.80 -10.10
CA ALA A 82 -3.20 17.69 -10.39
C ALA A 82 -2.76 16.37 -9.73
N ALA A 83 -1.45 16.12 -9.68
CA ALA A 83 -0.88 14.96 -9.01
C ALA A 83 -1.27 14.90 -7.51
N ASN A 84 -1.27 16.05 -6.82
CA ASN A 84 -1.64 16.10 -5.41
C ASN A 84 -3.13 15.81 -5.19
N PHE A 85 -4.01 16.23 -6.11
CA PHE A 85 -5.43 15.90 -6.03
C PHE A 85 -5.69 14.40 -6.19
N VAL A 86 -4.99 13.72 -7.08
CA VAL A 86 -5.09 12.25 -7.21
C VAL A 86 -4.59 11.54 -5.96
N LEU A 87 -3.49 12.03 -5.36
CA LEU A 87 -2.99 11.51 -4.10
C LEU A 87 -4.03 11.63 -2.98
N LEU A 88 -4.72 12.76 -2.91
CA LEU A 88 -5.76 13.00 -1.90
C LEU A 88 -7.03 12.18 -2.18
N ALA A 89 -7.50 12.15 -3.42
CA ALA A 89 -8.76 11.54 -3.80
C ALA A 89 -8.72 10.01 -3.81
N MET A 90 -7.60 9.41 -4.23
CA MET A 90 -7.45 7.95 -4.31
C MET A 90 -6.53 7.37 -3.23
N GLY A 91 -5.48 8.10 -2.85
CA GLY A 91 -4.52 7.64 -1.84
C GLY A 91 -5.10 7.67 -0.43
N LEU A 92 -5.84 8.73 -0.06
CA LEU A 92 -6.41 8.83 1.28
C LEU A 92 -7.42 7.69 1.57
N PRO A 93 -8.38 7.36 0.68
CA PRO A 93 -9.25 6.20 0.89
C PRO A 93 -8.48 4.88 0.99
N ALA A 94 -7.44 4.70 0.18
CA ALA A 94 -6.62 3.48 0.21
C ALA A 94 -5.95 3.28 1.58
N VAL A 95 -5.38 4.35 2.15
CA VAL A 95 -4.76 4.33 3.49
C VAL A 95 -5.79 4.11 4.59
N VAL A 96 -6.95 4.76 4.51
CA VAL A 96 -8.05 4.57 5.48
C VAL A 96 -8.52 3.12 5.49
N LEU A 97 -8.70 2.51 4.30
CA LEU A 97 -9.04 1.09 4.17
C LEU A 97 -7.97 0.19 4.80
N ALA A 98 -6.68 0.46 4.54
CA ALA A 98 -5.58 -0.28 5.16
C ALA A 98 -5.61 -0.19 6.69
N GLY A 99 -5.84 1.00 7.24
CA GLY A 99 -5.92 1.25 8.68
C GLY A 99 -7.10 0.53 9.33
N LEU A 100 -8.28 0.58 8.70
CA LEU A 100 -9.49 -0.09 9.20
C LEU A 100 -9.31 -1.60 9.32
N ILE A 101 -8.64 -2.24 8.36
CA ILE A 101 -8.36 -3.68 8.38
C ILE A 101 -7.56 -4.07 9.63
N TRP A 102 -6.63 -3.21 10.06
CA TRP A 102 -5.73 -3.47 11.19
C TRP A 102 -6.33 -3.09 12.56
N ILE A 103 -7.04 -1.96 12.63
CA ILE A 103 -7.58 -1.42 13.89
C ILE A 103 -8.73 -2.27 14.43
N ILE A 104 -9.64 -2.75 13.56
CA ILE A 104 -10.84 -3.49 13.98
C ILE A 104 -10.48 -4.75 14.78
N PRO A 105 -9.57 -5.64 14.33
CA PRO A 105 -9.11 -6.78 15.12
C PRO A 105 -8.47 -6.39 16.45
N MET A 106 -7.66 -5.33 16.46
CA MET A 106 -6.94 -4.88 17.65
C MET A 106 -7.91 -4.41 18.75
N ILE A 107 -8.87 -3.54 18.41
CA ILE A 107 -9.91 -3.09 19.34
C ILE A 107 -10.78 -4.27 19.79
N SER A 108 -11.07 -5.22 18.90
CA SER A 108 -11.91 -6.35 19.24
C SER A 108 -11.31 -7.28 20.31
N LYS A 109 -9.98 -7.39 20.38
CA LYS A 109 -9.28 -8.22 21.37
C LYS A 109 -9.39 -7.66 22.79
N GLY A 110 -9.29 -6.33 22.96
CA GLY A 110 -9.36 -5.68 24.28
C GLY A 110 -10.70 -5.89 25.00
N ARG A 111 -11.80 -6.05 24.25
CA ARG A 111 -13.14 -6.23 24.83
C ARG A 111 -13.40 -7.60 25.45
N LYS A 112 -12.73 -8.66 24.98
CA LYS A 112 -12.97 -10.03 25.48
C LYS A 112 -12.35 -10.29 26.85
N SER A 113 -11.29 -9.56 27.22
CA SER A 113 -10.67 -9.68 28.55
C SER A 113 -11.48 -9.02 29.67
N ALA A 114 -12.34 -8.04 29.35
CA ALA A 114 -13.13 -7.33 30.35
C ALA A 114 -14.39 -8.09 30.80
N SER A 115 -14.91 -9.01 29.99
CA SER A 115 -16.15 -9.76 30.28
C SER A 115 -15.92 -11.15 30.90
N GLY A 116 -14.67 -11.61 31.02
CA GLY A 116 -14.35 -12.94 31.54
C GLY A 116 -14.24 -13.04 33.07
N GLY A 117 -14.30 -11.91 33.78
CA GLY A 117 -14.06 -11.84 35.23
C GLY A 117 -15.29 -12.00 36.14
N GLN A 118 -16.50 -12.10 35.60
CA GLN A 118 -17.74 -12.12 36.41
C GLN A 118 -18.31 -13.52 36.71
N ASN A 119 -17.73 -14.60 36.17
CA ASN A 119 -18.32 -15.94 36.26
C ASN A 119 -17.59 -16.88 37.26
N ALA A 120 -16.72 -16.34 38.13
CA ALA A 120 -15.88 -17.15 39.02
C ALA A 120 -16.34 -17.17 40.50
N SER A 121 -17.58 -16.76 40.79
CA SER A 121 -18.12 -16.74 42.16
C SER A 121 -19.51 -17.36 42.24
N THR A 122 -19.56 -18.69 42.18
CA THR A 122 -20.69 -19.54 42.62
C THR A 122 -20.14 -20.87 43.04
#